data_AF-A0A6B4JL74-F1
#
_entry.id   AF-A0A6B4JL74-F1
#
_cell.length_a   1.000
_cell.length_b   1.000
_cell.length_c   1.000
_cell.angle_alpha   90.00
_cell.angle_beta   90.00
_cell.angle_gamma   90.00
#
_symmetry.space_group_name_H-M   'P 1'
#
loop_
_entity.id
_entity.type
_entity.pdbx_description
1 polymer ?
#
loop_
_entity_poly.entity_id
_entity_poly.type
_entity_poly.pdbx_seq_one_letter_code
_entity_poly.pdbx_strand_id
1 'polypeptide(L)'
;MDMLNGEVNYVYEIKYSKESTNKNNRCLVKSKIKLEDMCDLILYIQYKYKSIIPQSDLTEYEVKEVLVNCYEAECINNLNADEIIYLQDNFKRLCNKDKGKKIIDNISRYEVKGLIGELQKIVYLAIEMWR
;
A
#
# COMPACT_ATOMS: atom_id res chain seq x y z
N MET A 1 21.96 -4.10 32.66
CA MET A 1 21.18 -3.10 31.89
C MET A 1 20.41 -3.88 30.85
N ASP A 2 19.16 -4.19 31.16
CA ASP A 2 18.26 -4.84 30.22
C ASP A 2 18.01 -3.87 29.06
N MET A 3 18.58 -4.17 27.90
CA MET A 3 18.21 -3.49 26.67
C MET A 3 16.76 -3.86 26.41
N LEU A 4 15.84 -2.97 26.78
CA LEU A 4 14.49 -2.94 26.22
C LEU A 4 14.64 -2.69 24.71
N ASN A 5 14.96 -3.74 23.95
CA ASN A 5 14.74 -3.83 22.52
C ASN A 5 13.22 -3.86 22.30
N GLY A 6 12.55 -2.76 22.65
CA GLY A 6 11.15 -2.57 22.35
C GLY A 6 11.01 -2.57 20.84
N GLU A 7 10.26 -3.53 20.31
CA GLU A 7 9.92 -3.55 18.89
C GLU A 7 9.18 -2.25 18.55
N VAL A 8 9.84 -1.38 17.78
CA VAL A 8 9.24 -0.11 17.37
C VAL A 8 8.18 -0.40 16.32
N ASN A 9 6.93 -0.11 16.66
CA ASN A 9 5.81 -0.19 15.75
C ASN A 9 5.39 1.23 15.33
N TYR A 10 5.09 1.41 14.06
CA TYR A 10 4.61 2.65 13.48
C TYR A 10 3.15 2.50 13.08
N VAL A 11 2.38 3.57 13.23
CA VAL A 11 0.98 3.65 12.77
C VAL A 11 0.93 4.52 11.53
N TYR A 12 0.36 3.99 10.47
CA TYR A 12 0.23 4.60 9.17
C TYR A 12 -1.22 4.90 8.85
N GLU A 13 -1.46 6.08 8.32
CA GLU A 13 -2.69 6.43 7.63
C GLU A 13 -2.45 6.26 6.13
N ILE A 14 -3.15 5.31 5.51
CA ILE A 14 -3.17 5.15 4.07
C ILE A 14 -4.11 6.22 3.54
N LYS A 15 -3.58 7.19 2.80
CA LYS A 15 -4.38 8.29 2.25
C LYS A 15 -3.86 8.81 0.93
N TYR A 16 -4.77 9.32 0.11
CA TYR A 16 -4.44 10.00 -1.14
C TYR A 16 -3.78 11.37 -0.93
N SER A 17 -4.28 12.19 0.01
CA SER A 17 -3.84 13.57 0.20
C SER A 17 -3.52 13.87 1.68
N LYS A 18 -2.65 14.86 1.94
CA LYS A 18 -2.37 15.29 3.33
C LYS A 18 -3.61 15.87 4.02
N GLU A 19 -4.57 16.35 3.25
CA GLU A 19 -5.80 17.00 3.69
C GLU A 19 -6.99 16.07 3.48
N SER A 20 -7.09 15.03 4.30
CA SER A 20 -8.37 14.35 4.52
C SER A 20 -9.19 15.22 5.48
N THR A 21 -10.30 15.77 4.99
CA THR A 21 -11.21 16.61 5.78
C THR A 21 -12.10 15.80 6.73
N ASN A 22 -12.20 14.48 6.56
CA ASN A 22 -13.03 13.61 7.39
C ASN A 22 -12.18 12.70 8.30
N LYS A 23 -11.90 13.18 9.52
CA LYS A 23 -11.12 12.45 10.54
C LYS A 23 -11.74 11.11 10.97
N ASN A 24 -13.01 10.84 10.63
CA ASN A 24 -13.71 9.63 11.04
C ASN A 24 -13.52 8.45 10.08
N ASN A 25 -12.97 8.65 8.88
CA ASN A 25 -12.80 7.61 7.84
C ASN A 25 -11.33 7.33 7.52
N ARG A 26 -10.45 7.34 8.53
CA ARG A 26 -9.02 7.07 8.29
C ARG A 26 -8.81 5.59 8.01
N CYS A 27 -8.07 5.23 6.97
CA CYS A 27 -7.61 3.86 6.78
C CYS A 27 -6.27 3.67 7.51
N LEU A 28 -6.27 2.96 8.65
CA LEU A 28 -5.11 2.86 9.53
C LEU A 28 -4.53 1.45 9.61
N VAL A 29 -3.21 1.36 9.46
CA VAL A 29 -2.44 0.12 9.65
C VAL A 29 -1.28 0.33 10.60
N LYS A 30 -0.92 -0.69 11.36
CA LYS A 30 0.26 -0.72 12.22
C LYS A 30 1.29 -1.69 11.64
N SER A 31 2.56 -1.30 11.59
CA SER A 31 3.62 -2.17 11.08
C SER A 31 4.98 -1.81 11.70
N LYS A 32 5.91 -2.77 11.67
CA LYS A 32 7.33 -2.57 12.03
C LYS A 32 8.15 -1.93 10.91
N ILE A 33 7.60 -1.87 9.69
CA ILE A 33 8.23 -1.23 8.53
C ILE A 33 8.46 0.25 8.84
N LYS A 34 9.59 0.84 8.45
CA LYS A 34 9.86 2.28 8.66
C LYS A 34 9.05 3.14 7.69
N LEU A 35 8.81 4.40 8.03
CA LEU A 35 7.96 5.31 7.23
C LEU A 35 8.38 5.40 5.76
N GLU A 36 9.67 5.62 5.48
CA GLU A 36 10.16 5.74 4.10
C GLU A 36 9.96 4.44 3.31
N ASP A 37 10.21 3.30 3.97
CA ASP A 37 10.06 1.97 3.38
C ASP A 37 8.58 1.61 3.14
N MET A 38 7.68 2.07 4.01
CA MET A 38 6.24 1.88 3.85
C MET A 38 5.70 2.66 2.65
N CYS A 39 6.14 3.91 2.48
CA CYS A 39 5.79 4.68 1.28
C CYS A 39 6.27 3.98 0.01
N ASP A 40 7.52 3.50 0.00
CA ASP A 40 8.09 2.82 -1.16
C ASP A 40 7.43 1.46 -1.44
N LEU A 41 7.02 0.75 -0.38
CA LEU A 41 6.26 -0.49 -0.49
C LEU A 41 4.88 -0.26 -1.11
N ILE A 42 4.13 0.73 -0.64
CA ILE A 42 2.81 1.06 -1.20
C ILE A 42 2.94 1.40 -2.69
N LEU A 43 3.93 2.23 -3.06
CA LEU A 43 4.27 2.54 -4.46
C LEU A 43 4.52 1.27 -5.29
N TYR A 44 5.28 0.33 -4.74
CA TYR A 44 5.60 -0.92 -5.42
C TYR A 44 4.37 -1.82 -5.60
N ILE A 45 3.53 -1.99 -4.57
CA ILE A 45 2.28 -2.78 -4.64
C ILE A 45 1.42 -2.28 -5.81
N GLN A 46 1.28 -0.97 -5.94
CA GLN A 46 0.45 -0.34 -6.96
C GLN A 46 1.07 -0.42 -8.35
N TYR A 47 2.39 -0.27 -8.46
CA TYR A 47 3.11 -0.56 -9.70
C TYR A 47 2.86 -2.01 -10.16
N LYS A 48 2.98 -2.98 -9.24
CA LYS A 48 2.73 -4.39 -9.51
C LYS A 48 1.28 -4.62 -9.94
N TYR A 49 0.31 -4.02 -9.26
CA TYR A 49 -1.10 -4.12 -9.63
C TYR A 49 -1.38 -3.58 -11.04
N LYS A 50 -0.80 -2.42 -11.41
CA LYS A 50 -0.95 -1.87 -12.77
C LYS A 50 -0.31 -2.71 -13.86
N SER A 51 0.69 -3.53 -13.52
CA SER A 51 1.22 -4.53 -14.47
C SER A 51 0.22 -5.66 -14.77
N ILE A 52 -0.79 -5.85 -13.91
CA ILE A 52 -1.87 -6.83 -14.06
C ILE A 52 -3.11 -6.19 -14.69
N ILE A 53 -3.60 -5.05 -14.17
CA ILE A 53 -4.67 -4.23 -14.79
C ILE A 53 -4.20 -2.79 -15.00
N PRO A 54 -3.76 -2.42 -16.22
CA PRO A 54 -3.19 -1.10 -16.49
C PRO A 54 -4.13 0.09 -16.26
N GLN A 55 -5.45 -0.11 -16.40
CA GLN A 55 -6.46 0.95 -16.36
C GLN A 55 -7.16 1.09 -14.98
N SER A 56 -6.74 0.31 -13.98
CA SER A 56 -7.35 0.30 -12.64
C SER A 56 -6.38 0.84 -11.60
N ASP A 57 -6.93 1.48 -10.58
CA ASP A 57 -6.23 1.97 -9.40
C ASP A 57 -6.73 1.21 -8.17
N LEU A 58 -5.86 1.02 -7.17
CA LEU A 58 -6.24 0.44 -5.89
C LEU A 58 -6.84 1.52 -4.96
N THR A 59 -7.82 1.12 -4.18
CA THR A 59 -8.39 1.87 -3.06
C THR A 59 -7.52 1.77 -1.80
N GLU A 60 -7.80 2.63 -0.82
CA GLU A 60 -7.17 2.55 0.51
C GLU A 60 -7.44 1.21 1.20
N TYR A 61 -8.64 0.67 1.02
CA TYR A 61 -9.02 -0.63 1.55
C TYR A 61 -8.20 -1.78 0.94
N GLU A 62 -8.10 -1.85 -0.39
CA GLU A 62 -7.36 -2.92 -1.07
C GLU A 62 -5.87 -2.88 -0.73
N VAL A 63 -5.28 -1.68 -0.62
CA VAL A 63 -3.89 -1.54 -0.18
C VAL A 63 -3.71 -2.01 1.27
N LYS A 64 -4.66 -1.68 2.15
CA LYS A 64 -4.68 -2.20 3.53
C LYS A 64 -4.72 -3.72 3.55
N GLU A 65 -5.59 -4.35 2.77
CA GLU A 65 -5.68 -5.81 2.69
C GLU A 65 -4.35 -6.43 2.23
N VAL A 66 -3.71 -5.88 1.20
CA VAL A 66 -2.41 -6.37 0.74
C VAL A 66 -1.35 -6.23 1.84
N LEU A 67 -1.30 -5.10 2.55
CA LEU A 67 -0.35 -4.89 3.64
C LEU A 67 -0.55 -5.89 4.78
N VAL A 68 -1.81 -6.16 5.16
CA VAL A 68 -2.14 -7.11 6.23
C VAL A 68 -1.82 -8.54 5.79
N ASN A 69 -2.22 -8.92 4.58
CA ASN A 69 -2.12 -10.30 4.10
C ASN A 69 -0.71 -10.68 3.66
N CYS A 70 0.11 -9.72 3.22
CA CYS A 70 1.43 -9.99 2.64
C CYS A 70 2.62 -9.44 3.45
N TYR A 71 2.43 -8.41 4.29
CA TYR A 71 3.53 -7.64 4.88
C TYR A 71 3.46 -7.50 6.40
N GLU A 72 2.81 -8.45 7.07
CA GLU A 72 2.70 -8.51 8.54
C GLU A 72 2.17 -7.20 9.17
N ALA A 73 1.37 -6.44 8.42
CA ALA A 73 0.71 -5.26 8.97
C ALA A 73 -0.52 -5.68 9.78
N GLU A 74 -0.81 -4.94 10.84
CA GLU A 74 -2.01 -5.11 11.65
C GLU A 74 -3.04 -4.05 11.25
N CYS A 75 -4.29 -4.48 11.03
CA CYS A 75 -5.41 -3.56 10.84
C CYS A 75 -5.72 -2.86 12.17
N ILE A 76 -5.70 -1.52 12.21
CA ILE A 76 -6.10 -0.76 13.40
C ILE A 76 -7.59 -0.45 13.37
N ASN A 77 -8.16 -0.25 12.17
CA ASN A 77 -9.58 -0.02 12.01
C ASN A 77 -10.18 -0.72 10.79
N ASN A 78 -11.33 -1.33 11.01
CA ASN A 78 -12.12 -1.99 9.97
C ASN A 78 -12.99 -0.99 9.19
N LEU A 79 -12.58 0.27 9.12
CA LEU A 79 -13.24 1.23 8.26
C LEU A 79 -12.79 0.95 6.82
N ASN A 80 -13.77 0.61 5.98
CA ASN A 80 -13.59 0.45 4.56
C ASN A 80 -13.76 1.84 3.95
N ALA A 81 -12.67 2.59 3.93
CA ALA A 81 -12.60 3.79 3.12
C ALA A 81 -12.34 3.34 1.67
N ASP A 82 -13.34 3.48 0.81
CA ASP A 82 -13.25 3.13 -0.62
C ASP A 82 -12.67 4.30 -1.45
N GLU A 83 -11.91 5.19 -0.82
CA GLU A 83 -11.24 6.26 -1.55
C GLU A 83 -10.16 5.66 -2.46
N ILE A 84 -10.26 5.97 -3.76
CA ILE A 84 -9.27 5.58 -4.75
C ILE A 84 -7.96 6.31 -4.44
N ILE A 85 -6.87 5.56 -4.29
CA ILE A 85 -5.55 6.15 -4.21
C ILE A 85 -5.05 6.35 -5.64
N TYR A 86 -5.07 7.60 -6.12
CA TYR A 86 -4.54 7.90 -7.45
C TYR A 86 -3.01 7.99 -7.43
N LEU A 87 -2.35 6.93 -7.88
CA LEU A 87 -0.90 6.93 -7.97
C LEU A 87 -0.33 7.31 -9.29
N GLN A 88 -1.05 7.24 -10.40
CA GLN A 88 -0.43 7.66 -11.65
C GLN A 88 -0.01 9.14 -11.60
N ASP A 89 -0.77 9.98 -10.92
CA ASP A 89 -0.44 11.39 -10.71
C ASP A 89 0.66 11.59 -9.67
N ASN A 90 0.67 10.79 -8.59
CA ASN A 90 1.76 10.79 -7.61
C ASN A 90 3.06 10.19 -8.16
N PHE A 91 3.00 9.18 -9.02
CA PHE A 91 4.13 8.58 -9.70
C PHE A 91 4.64 9.54 -10.77
N LYS A 92 3.79 10.19 -11.57
CA LYS A 92 4.22 11.29 -12.47
C LYS A 92 4.89 12.45 -11.72
N ARG A 93 4.43 12.78 -10.51
CA ARG A 93 4.99 13.86 -9.67
C ARG A 93 6.22 13.45 -8.84
N LEU A 94 6.27 12.23 -8.31
CA LEU A 94 7.29 11.71 -7.38
C LEU A 94 8.34 10.83 -8.08
N CYS A 95 8.06 10.29 -9.27
CA CYS A 95 9.06 9.77 -10.21
C CYS A 95 9.73 10.91 -10.97
N ASN A 96 10.25 11.88 -10.23
CA ASN A 96 11.46 12.56 -10.67
C ASN A 96 12.59 11.53 -10.70
N LYS A 97 12.57 10.72 -11.78
CA LYS A 97 13.46 9.70 -12.36
C LYS A 97 14.31 8.78 -11.49
N ASP A 98 14.78 9.18 -10.31
CA ASP A 98 15.68 8.37 -9.47
C ASP A 98 14.95 7.53 -8.44
N LYS A 99 13.87 8.02 -7.84
CA LYS A 99 13.19 7.30 -6.75
C LYS A 99 12.43 6.06 -7.26
N GLY A 100 11.65 6.21 -8.34
CA GLY A 100 10.97 5.08 -8.97
C GLY A 100 11.95 4.04 -9.50
N LYS A 101 13.06 4.48 -10.10
CA LYS A 101 14.14 3.60 -10.55
C LYS A 101 14.76 2.84 -9.38
N LYS A 102 15.08 3.50 -8.26
CA LYS A 102 15.58 2.83 -7.04
C LYS A 102 14.62 1.77 -6.51
N ILE A 103 13.30 1.99 -6.55
CA ILE A 103 12.31 1.00 -6.11
C ILE A 103 12.34 -0.22 -7.06
N ILE A 104 12.34 0.01 -8.37
CA ILE A 104 12.41 -1.06 -9.38
C ILE A 104 13.74 -1.82 -9.31
N ASP A 105 14.86 -1.12 -9.15
CA ASP A 105 16.18 -1.73 -9.03
C ASP A 105 16.31 -2.56 -7.73
N ASN A 106 15.43 -2.35 -6.75
CA ASN A 106 15.38 -3.09 -5.47
C ASN A 106 14.07 -3.87 -5.28
N ILE A 107 13.45 -4.38 -6.35
CA ILE A 107 12.17 -5.11 -6.25
C ILE A 107 12.20 -6.29 -5.27
N SER A 108 13.34 -6.97 -5.11
CA SER A 108 13.48 -8.12 -4.22
C SER A 108 13.22 -7.78 -2.76
N ARG A 109 13.34 -6.50 -2.38
CA ARG A 109 13.00 -6.00 -1.05
C ARG A 109 11.51 -6.03 -0.79
N TYR A 110 10.70 -5.88 -1.83
CA TYR A 110 9.25 -5.71 -1.73
C TYR A 110 8.49 -6.94 -2.24
N GLU A 111 9.07 -7.76 -3.11
CA GLU A 111 8.44 -8.97 -3.62
C GLU A 111 8.41 -10.06 -2.52
N VAL A 112 7.20 -10.41 -2.08
CA VAL A 112 6.97 -11.44 -1.06
C VAL A 112 6.08 -12.55 -1.63
N LYS A 113 6.21 -13.75 -1.06
CA LYS A 113 5.39 -14.89 -1.47
C LYS A 113 3.91 -14.59 -1.18
N GLY A 114 3.07 -14.73 -2.19
CA GLY A 114 1.62 -14.51 -2.08
C GLY A 114 1.13 -13.17 -2.61
N LEU A 115 2.01 -12.18 -2.80
CA LEU A 115 1.64 -10.85 -3.29
C LEU A 115 0.85 -10.91 -4.61
N ILE A 116 1.40 -11.59 -5.62
CA ILE A 116 0.75 -11.69 -6.94
C ILE A 116 -0.63 -12.35 -6.81
N GLY A 117 -0.75 -13.39 -5.99
CA GLY A 117 -2.01 -14.08 -5.77
C GLY A 117 -3.04 -13.17 -5.10
N GLU A 118 -2.63 -12.36 -4.14
CA GLU A 118 -3.50 -11.40 -3.46
C GLU A 118 -3.98 -10.30 -4.41
N LEU A 119 -3.08 -9.75 -5.21
CA LEU A 119 -3.44 -8.77 -6.24
C LEU A 119 -4.40 -9.36 -7.27
N GLN A 120 -4.21 -10.62 -7.69
CA GLN A 120 -5.12 -11.29 -8.62
C GLN A 120 -6.51 -11.54 -8.05
N LYS A 121 -6.66 -11.74 -6.73
CA LYS A 121 -7.98 -11.82 -6.09
C LYS A 121 -8.72 -10.49 -6.19
N ILE A 122 -8.02 -9.38 -5.94
CA ILE A 122 -8.58 -8.03 -6.08
C ILE A 122 -9.04 -7.81 -7.53
N VAL A 123 -8.21 -8.17 -8.50
CA VAL A 123 -8.57 -8.14 -9.93
C VAL A 123 -9.84 -8.93 -10.22
N TYR A 124 -9.95 -10.15 -9.71
CA TYR A 124 -11.11 -11.00 -9.92
C TYR A 124 -12.38 -10.37 -9.34
N LEU A 125 -12.33 -9.89 -8.10
CA LEU A 125 -13.46 -9.20 -7.46
C LEU A 125 -13.86 -7.94 -8.23
N ALA A 126 -12.88 -7.14 -8.67
CA ALA A 126 -13.12 -5.97 -9.49
C ALA A 126 -13.83 -6.33 -10.81
N ILE A 127 -13.41 -7.40 -11.52
CA ILE A 127 -14.06 -7.80 -12.77
C ILE A 127 -15.48 -8.33 -12.53
N GLU A 128 -15.70 -9.14 -11.49
CA GLU A 128 -17.03 -9.68 -11.17
C GLU A 128 -18.03 -8.59 -10.79
N MET A 129 -17.60 -7.51 -10.13
CA MET A 129 -18.46 -6.36 -9.85
C MET A 129 -18.94 -5.59 -11.09
N TRP A 130 -18.28 -5.77 -12.25
CA TRP A 130 -18.64 -5.11 -13.50
C TRP A 130 -19.56 -5.97 -14.41
N ARG A 131 -19.83 -7.22 -14.03
CA ARG A 131 -20.73 -8.14 -14.73
C ARG A 131 -22.16 -8.01 -14.23
#